data_AF-A0A522A7A0-F1
#
_entry.id   AF-A0A522A7A0-F1
#
_cell.length_a   1.000
_cell.length_b   1.000
_cell.length_c   1.000
_cell.angle_alpha   90.00
_cell.angle_beta   90.00
_cell.angle_gamma   90.00
#
_symmetry.space_group_name_H-M   'P 1'
#
loop_
_entity.id
_entity.type
_entity.pdbx_description
1 polymer ?
#
loop_
_entity_poly.entity_id
_entity_poly.type
_entity_poly.pdbx_seq_one_letter_code
_entity_poly.pdbx_strand_id
1 'polypeptide(L)'
;MASGYRARGIMVWVAVMVTAFAWVPTTYAHPDNTTDAKAAADKDTQSAKPASEPLRKDAEKPKIVAHEFTGTFNGERLTYVATAGETFLKNDDGENIASIFSVTYAKKDAAAPEHRPVTFVFNGGPGSASLWLHLGVFGPKAIALPADGTNSGAAPYKVEDNPLSILDATDLV
;
A
#
# COMPACT_ATOMS: atom_id res chain seq x y z
N MET A 1 53.62 -16.42 46.08
CA MET A 1 53.75 -16.55 44.61
C MET A 1 52.46 -16.05 43.97
N ALA A 2 52.60 -15.14 43.02
CA ALA A 2 51.51 -14.40 42.37
C ALA A 2 50.87 -15.18 41.20
N SER A 3 49.77 -14.58 40.69
CA SER A 3 49.08 -14.82 39.41
C SER A 3 47.69 -15.45 39.61
N GLY A 4 46.55 -14.80 39.41
CA GLY A 4 46.24 -13.58 38.66
C GLY A 4 45.71 -13.93 37.27
N TYR A 5 44.45 -14.38 37.15
CA TYR A 5 43.74 -14.41 35.87
C TYR A 5 42.39 -13.71 35.95
N ARG A 6 42.21 -12.82 34.98
CA ARG A 6 41.25 -11.72 34.91
C ARG A 6 39.91 -12.17 34.33
N ALA A 7 38.82 -11.73 34.96
CA ALA A 7 37.48 -11.76 34.38
C ALA A 7 37.43 -10.88 33.12
N ARG A 8 37.06 -11.47 31.97
CA ARG A 8 36.72 -10.71 30.76
C ARG A 8 35.23 -10.41 30.79
N GLY A 9 34.88 -9.16 31.14
CA GLY A 9 33.53 -8.64 31.00
C GLY A 9 33.15 -8.52 29.52
N ILE A 10 32.05 -9.16 29.14
CA ILE A 10 31.37 -8.91 27.86
C ILE A 10 30.32 -7.84 28.16
N MET A 11 30.61 -6.61 27.75
CA MET A 11 29.67 -5.49 27.82
C MET A 11 28.74 -5.58 26.62
N VAL A 12 27.49 -5.99 26.85
CA VAL A 12 26.42 -5.96 25.84
C VAL A 12 25.94 -4.52 25.72
N TRP A 13 26.18 -3.89 24.58
CA TRP A 13 25.54 -2.63 24.22
C TRP A 13 24.12 -2.92 23.76
N VAL A 14 23.13 -2.55 24.57
CA VAL A 14 21.75 -2.40 24.11
C VAL A 14 21.62 -0.99 23.54
N ALA A 15 21.60 -0.87 22.22
CA ALA A 15 21.23 0.37 21.56
C ALA A 15 19.71 0.47 21.51
N VAL A 16 19.13 1.32 22.37
CA VAL A 16 17.73 1.76 22.24
C VAL A 16 17.72 2.89 21.22
N MET A 17 17.17 2.64 20.03
CA MET A 17 16.92 3.69 19.04
C MET A 17 15.58 4.36 19.36
N VAL A 18 15.62 5.48 20.07
CA VAL A 18 14.48 6.40 20.17
C VAL A 18 14.52 7.29 18.93
N THR A 19 13.61 7.08 17.99
CA THR A 19 13.38 8.05 16.90
C THR A 19 12.60 9.24 17.46
N ALA A 20 13.26 10.39 17.50
CA ALA A 20 12.62 11.66 17.84
C ALA A 20 11.73 12.11 16.66
N PHE A 21 10.43 12.28 16.91
CA PHE A 21 9.53 13.04 16.05
C PHE A 21 9.90 14.52 16.16
N ALA A 22 10.47 15.10 15.11
CA ALA A 22 10.64 16.55 15.02
C ALA A 22 9.30 17.20 14.70
N TRP A 23 8.74 17.92 15.66
CA TRP A 23 7.62 18.83 15.48
C TRP A 23 8.13 20.08 14.76
N VAL A 24 7.73 20.29 13.51
CA VAL A 24 8.00 21.56 12.79
C VAL A 24 6.78 22.47 13.00
N PRO A 25 6.90 23.61 13.70
CA PRO A 25 5.80 24.56 13.80
C PRO A 25 5.64 25.27 12.45
N THR A 26 4.49 25.10 11.80
CA THR A 26 4.12 25.92 10.64
C THR A 26 3.68 27.29 11.13
N THR A 27 4.60 28.26 11.18
CA THR A 27 4.22 29.68 11.23
C THR A 27 3.97 30.16 9.81
N TYR A 28 2.70 30.45 9.50
CA TYR A 28 2.28 31.06 8.25
C TYR A 28 2.64 32.56 8.29
N ALA A 29 3.64 32.99 7.51
CA ALA A 29 3.98 34.40 7.37
C ALA A 29 3.28 34.99 6.14
N HIS A 30 2.49 36.05 6.34
CA HIS A 30 1.95 36.90 5.27
C HIS A 30 3.08 37.72 4.61
N PRO A 31 3.02 38.00 3.31
CA PRO A 31 4.09 38.72 2.61
C PRO A 31 3.93 40.22 2.78
N ASP A 32 5.04 40.92 3.05
CA ASP A 32 5.32 42.22 2.44
C ASP A 32 6.81 42.61 2.54
N ASN A 33 7.32 43.07 1.40
CA ASN A 33 8.48 43.94 1.12
C ASN A 33 9.94 43.43 1.16
N THR A 34 10.49 43.36 -0.06
CA THR A 34 11.76 43.93 -0.56
C THR A 34 13.03 43.78 0.29
N THR A 35 14.05 43.10 -0.24
CA THR A 35 15.26 43.65 -0.90
C THR A 35 16.29 42.52 -1.07
N ASP A 36 17.09 42.63 -2.12
CA ASP A 36 18.06 41.68 -2.65
C ASP A 36 19.08 41.07 -1.67
N ALA A 37 19.30 39.75 -1.79
CA ALA A 37 20.62 39.14 -1.59
C ALA A 37 20.78 37.91 -2.47
N LYS A 38 21.67 38.03 -3.46
CA LYS A 38 21.98 37.06 -4.50
C LYS A 38 23.09 36.11 -4.06
N ALA A 39 22.88 34.83 -4.37
CA ALA A 39 23.83 33.74 -4.65
C ALA A 39 24.54 33.01 -3.48
N ALA A 40 24.21 31.73 -3.33
CA ALA A 40 25.04 30.65 -3.90
C ALA A 40 24.18 29.39 -4.10
N ALA A 41 24.16 28.87 -5.32
CA ALA A 41 23.42 27.68 -5.72
C ALA A 41 24.30 26.43 -5.58
N ASP A 42 23.73 25.33 -5.08
CA ASP A 42 24.11 23.99 -5.55
C ASP A 42 22.92 23.00 -5.43
N LYS A 43 22.23 22.86 -6.57
CA LYS A 43 21.53 21.67 -7.08
C LYS A 43 20.51 20.95 -6.20
N ASP A 44 19.30 21.50 -6.23
CA ASP A 44 18.06 20.73 -6.23
C ASP A 44 18.08 19.69 -7.35
N THR A 45 18.10 18.41 -6.99
CA THR A 45 17.71 17.33 -7.90
C THR A 45 16.25 17.00 -7.59
N GLN A 46 15.36 17.87 -8.06
CA GLN A 46 13.93 17.61 -8.08
C GLN A 46 13.68 16.40 -8.97
N SER A 47 13.48 15.22 -8.37
CA SER A 47 13.00 14.03 -9.08
C SER A 47 11.70 14.42 -9.78
N ALA A 48 11.77 14.49 -11.11
CA ALA A 48 10.66 14.85 -11.96
C ALA A 48 9.47 13.92 -11.66
N LYS A 49 8.34 14.53 -11.30
CA LYS A 49 7.02 13.90 -11.34
C LYS A 49 6.87 13.27 -12.73
N PRO A 50 6.66 11.96 -12.89
CA PRO A 50 6.34 11.42 -14.20
C PRO A 50 5.10 12.15 -14.70
N ALA A 51 5.23 12.79 -15.86
CA ALA A 51 4.14 13.49 -16.51
C ALA A 51 2.97 12.51 -16.64
N SER A 52 1.83 12.89 -16.07
CA SER A 52 0.59 12.16 -16.26
C SER A 52 0.35 12.03 -17.76
N GLU A 53 0.14 10.81 -18.24
CA GLU A 53 -0.46 10.56 -19.54
C GLU A 53 -1.69 11.47 -19.73
N PRO A 54 -2.01 11.89 -20.96
CA PRO A 54 -3.18 12.73 -21.21
C PRO A 54 -4.40 12.11 -20.54
N LEU A 55 -5.06 12.91 -19.70
CA LEU A 55 -6.29 12.54 -19.00
C LEU A 55 -7.25 11.92 -20.02
N ARG A 56 -7.71 10.71 -19.73
CA ARG A 56 -8.54 9.94 -20.67
C ARG A 56 -9.75 10.77 -21.07
N LYS A 57 -10.04 10.83 -22.37
CA LYS A 57 -11.16 11.62 -22.92
C LYS A 57 -12.44 11.29 -22.16
N ASP A 58 -13.26 12.30 -21.90
CA ASP A 58 -14.49 12.16 -21.09
C ASP A 58 -15.49 11.12 -21.60
N ALA A 59 -15.41 10.75 -22.88
CA ALA A 59 -16.24 9.75 -23.51
C ALA A 59 -15.83 8.28 -23.21
N GLU A 60 -14.65 8.03 -22.64
CA GLU A 60 -14.24 6.67 -22.26
C GLU A 60 -15.02 6.21 -21.02
N LYS A 61 -15.39 4.93 -20.98
CA LYS A 61 -16.04 4.31 -19.81
C LYS A 61 -14.99 3.55 -18.99
N PRO A 62 -15.12 3.49 -17.65
CA PRO A 62 -14.22 2.70 -16.83
C PRO A 62 -14.22 1.24 -17.24
N LYS A 63 -13.03 0.63 -17.34
CA LYS A 63 -12.91 -0.81 -17.61
C LYS A 63 -13.13 -1.57 -16.31
N ILE A 64 -14.04 -2.53 -16.33
CA ILE A 64 -14.39 -3.35 -15.17
C ILE A 64 -14.54 -4.80 -15.64
N VAL A 65 -13.92 -5.73 -14.93
CA VAL A 65 -14.04 -7.18 -15.14
C VAL A 65 -14.35 -7.83 -13.80
N ALA A 66 -15.31 -8.75 -13.79
CA ALA A 66 -15.70 -9.47 -12.58
C ALA A 66 -15.78 -10.98 -12.83
N HIS A 67 -15.34 -11.76 -11.85
CA HIS A 67 -15.39 -13.21 -11.86
C HIS A 67 -15.76 -13.76 -10.49
N GLU A 68 -16.53 -14.85 -10.49
CA GLU A 68 -16.91 -15.57 -9.28
C GLU A 68 -15.88 -16.65 -8.95
N PHE A 69 -15.58 -16.78 -7.66
CA PHE A 69 -14.63 -17.74 -7.12
C PHE A 69 -15.14 -18.34 -5.81
N THR A 70 -14.49 -19.41 -5.37
CA THR A 70 -14.75 -20.03 -4.07
C THR A 70 -13.41 -20.20 -3.36
N GLY A 71 -13.40 -19.95 -2.06
CA GLY A 71 -12.23 -20.13 -1.20
C GLY A 71 -12.63 -20.54 0.21
N THR A 72 -11.62 -20.88 1.01
CA THR A 72 -11.77 -21.13 2.44
C THR A 72 -10.90 -20.13 3.20
N PHE A 73 -11.51 -19.32 4.06
CA PHE A 73 -10.88 -18.22 4.80
C PHE A 73 -11.18 -18.39 6.28
N ASN A 74 -10.15 -18.48 7.12
CA ASN A 74 -10.26 -18.76 8.56
C ASN A 74 -11.16 -19.97 8.90
N GLY A 75 -11.17 -20.98 8.02
CA GLY A 75 -11.99 -22.19 8.16
C GLY A 75 -13.41 -22.07 7.59
N GLU A 76 -13.85 -20.89 7.17
CA GLU A 76 -15.14 -20.68 6.50
C GLU A 76 -15.00 -20.80 4.99
N ARG A 77 -15.76 -21.72 4.38
CA ARG A 77 -15.86 -21.81 2.92
C ARG A 77 -16.95 -20.86 2.42
N LEU A 78 -16.60 -19.98 1.49
CA LEU A 78 -17.55 -19.04 0.87
C LEU A 78 -17.27 -18.84 -0.61
N THR A 79 -18.31 -18.42 -1.32
CA THR A 79 -18.23 -17.92 -2.70
C THR A 79 -18.10 -16.41 -2.66
N TYR A 80 -17.26 -15.84 -3.52
CA TYR A 80 -17.01 -14.41 -3.61
C TYR A 80 -16.86 -13.95 -5.05
N VAL A 81 -17.17 -12.68 -5.31
CA VAL A 81 -16.96 -12.03 -6.60
C VAL A 81 -15.70 -11.17 -6.50
N ALA A 82 -14.73 -11.42 -7.37
CA ALA A 82 -13.57 -10.57 -7.56
C ALA A 82 -13.83 -9.61 -8.73
N THR A 83 -13.75 -8.31 -8.47
CA THR A 83 -13.97 -7.26 -9.47
C THR A 83 -12.71 -6.42 -9.59
N ALA A 84 -12.07 -6.42 -10.76
CA ALA A 84 -10.95 -5.55 -11.06
C ALA A 84 -11.41 -4.45 -12.01
N GLY A 85 -11.14 -3.19 -11.66
CA GLY A 85 -11.58 -2.12 -12.53
C GLY A 85 -11.22 -0.71 -12.10
N GLU A 86 -11.62 0.21 -12.95
CA GLU A 86 -11.34 1.63 -12.85
C GLU A 86 -12.51 2.39 -12.24
N THR A 87 -12.18 3.43 -11.47
CA THR A 87 -13.10 4.46 -11.00
C THR A 87 -12.56 5.80 -11.45
N PHE A 88 -13.33 6.51 -12.29
CA PHE A 88 -12.94 7.85 -12.75
C PHE A 88 -13.34 8.91 -11.75
N LEU A 89 -12.39 9.77 -11.40
CA LEU A 89 -12.65 10.97 -10.62
C LEU A 89 -12.96 12.11 -11.57
N LYS A 90 -14.04 12.84 -11.30
CA LYS A 90 -14.54 13.94 -12.12
C LYS A 90 -14.40 15.27 -11.41
N ASN A 91 -14.15 16.35 -12.15
CA ASN A 91 -14.28 17.72 -11.64
C ASN A 91 -15.76 18.17 -11.62
N ASP A 92 -15.99 19.41 -11.17
CA ASP A 92 -17.33 20.01 -11.08
C ASP A 92 -18.00 20.17 -12.47
N ASP A 93 -17.19 20.27 -13.53
CA ASP A 93 -17.66 20.33 -14.93
C ASP A 93 -17.97 18.93 -15.51
N GLY A 94 -17.73 17.86 -14.75
CA GLY A 94 -17.99 16.47 -15.14
C GLY A 94 -16.87 15.79 -15.94
N GLU A 95 -15.75 16.49 -16.14
CA GLU A 95 -14.58 16.01 -16.89
C GLU A 95 -13.74 15.05 -16.03
N ASN A 96 -13.19 14.01 -16.64
CA ASN A 96 -12.35 13.04 -15.96
C ASN A 96 -10.97 13.64 -15.63
N ILE A 97 -10.65 13.78 -14.35
CA ILE A 97 -9.38 14.34 -13.87
C ILE A 97 -8.41 13.30 -13.31
N ALA A 98 -8.88 12.08 -13.04
CA ALA A 98 -8.03 10.95 -12.65
C ALA A 98 -8.77 9.61 -12.82
N SER A 99 -8.02 8.51 -12.75
CA SER A 99 -8.55 7.15 -12.68
C SER A 99 -7.87 6.40 -11.55
N ILE A 100 -8.68 5.81 -10.66
CA ILE A 100 -8.22 4.89 -9.61
C ILE A 100 -8.50 3.47 -10.08
N PHE A 101 -7.48 2.62 -10.11
CA PHE A 101 -7.65 1.18 -10.30
C PHE A 101 -7.79 0.49 -8.95
N SER A 102 -8.74 -0.43 -8.82
CA SER A 102 -9.01 -1.18 -7.59
C SER A 102 -9.34 -2.63 -7.89
N VAL A 103 -9.19 -3.50 -6.88
CA VAL A 103 -9.59 -4.90 -6.93
C VAL A 103 -10.46 -5.21 -5.72
N THR A 104 -11.75 -5.40 -5.95
CA THR A 104 -12.73 -5.69 -4.91
C THR A 104 -12.95 -7.19 -4.76
N TYR A 105 -13.08 -7.67 -3.53
CA TYR A 105 -13.53 -9.02 -3.19
C TYR A 105 -14.76 -8.93 -2.29
N ALA A 106 -15.92 -9.33 -2.81
CA ALA A 106 -17.18 -9.29 -2.07
C ALA A 106 -17.75 -10.68 -1.88
N LYS A 107 -18.16 -11.03 -0.65
CA LYS A 107 -18.84 -12.30 -0.36
C LYS A 107 -20.16 -12.34 -1.14
N LYS A 108 -20.36 -13.42 -1.89
CA LYS A 108 -21.60 -13.65 -2.63
C LYS A 108 -22.66 -14.21 -1.69
N ASP A 109 -23.91 -13.80 -1.90
CA ASP A 109 -25.10 -14.30 -1.19
C ASP A 109 -24.98 -14.21 0.35
N ALA A 110 -24.36 -13.14 0.85
CA ALA A 110 -24.34 -12.87 2.28
C ALA A 110 -25.79 -12.69 2.80
N ALA A 111 -26.11 -13.24 3.97
CA ALA A 111 -27.48 -13.21 4.51
C ALA A 111 -27.96 -11.79 4.87
N ALA A 112 -27.04 -10.89 5.22
CA ALA A 112 -27.30 -9.48 5.51
C ALA A 112 -26.15 -8.62 4.94
N PRO A 113 -26.09 -8.43 3.61
CA PRO A 113 -24.98 -7.76 2.94
C PRO A 113 -24.79 -6.30 3.41
N GLU A 114 -25.88 -5.61 3.78
CA GLU A 114 -25.87 -4.26 4.31
C GLU A 114 -25.21 -4.12 5.70
N HIS A 115 -25.04 -5.24 6.41
CA HIS A 115 -24.37 -5.29 7.71
C HIS A 115 -22.94 -5.80 7.64
N ARG A 116 -22.51 -6.27 6.47
CA ARG A 116 -21.15 -6.75 6.27
C ARG A 116 -20.22 -5.54 6.12
N PRO A 117 -19.13 -5.46 6.89
CA PRO A 117 -18.19 -4.35 6.77
C PRO A 117 -17.45 -4.40 5.43
N VAL A 118 -16.95 -3.23 5.01
CA VAL A 118 -16.03 -3.07 3.88
C VAL A 118 -14.71 -2.55 4.42
N THR A 119 -13.61 -3.20 4.05
CA THR A 119 -12.25 -2.81 4.41
C THR A 119 -11.49 -2.37 3.18
N PHE A 120 -11.07 -1.10 3.18
CA PHE A 120 -10.20 -0.55 2.15
C PHE A 120 -8.73 -0.82 2.52
N VAL A 121 -8.00 -1.45 1.61
CA VAL A 121 -6.60 -1.83 1.77
C VAL A 121 -5.74 -1.00 0.83
N PHE A 122 -5.13 0.05 1.38
CA PHE A 122 -4.22 0.92 0.65
C PHE A 122 -2.82 0.88 1.23
N ASN A 123 -1.81 0.89 0.35
CA ASN A 123 -0.44 0.93 0.80
C ASN A 123 -0.02 2.34 1.24
N GLY A 124 1.02 2.42 2.06
CA GLY A 124 1.61 3.68 2.53
C GLY A 124 2.74 4.19 1.65
N GLY A 125 3.35 5.30 2.09
CA GLY A 125 4.36 6.03 1.33
C GLY A 125 3.76 6.71 0.08
N PRO A 126 4.30 7.83 -0.39
CA PRO A 126 3.82 8.40 -1.65
C PRO A 126 4.20 7.47 -2.83
N GLY A 127 3.20 7.02 -3.59
CA GLY A 127 3.39 6.32 -4.87
C GLY A 127 3.60 4.81 -4.80
N SER A 128 3.57 4.19 -3.60
CA SER A 128 3.63 2.72 -3.51
C SER A 128 2.29 2.08 -3.86
N ALA A 129 2.32 1.02 -4.66
CA ALA A 129 1.10 0.32 -5.06
C ALA A 129 0.49 -0.51 -3.91
N SER A 130 -0.84 -0.60 -3.86
CA SER A 130 -1.59 -1.54 -3.00
C SER A 130 -1.34 -3.01 -3.32
N LEU A 131 -0.67 -3.30 -4.45
CA LEU A 131 -0.31 -4.66 -4.89
C LEU A 131 0.40 -5.47 -3.80
N TRP A 132 1.26 -4.83 -3.00
CA TRP A 132 2.00 -5.50 -1.92
C TRP A 132 1.08 -6.07 -0.85
N LEU A 133 0.06 -5.32 -0.47
CA LEU A 133 -0.93 -5.75 0.52
C LEU A 133 -1.94 -6.72 -0.10
N HIS A 134 -2.28 -6.53 -1.37
CA HIS A 134 -3.16 -7.39 -2.14
C HIS A 134 -2.60 -8.81 -2.30
N LEU A 135 -1.40 -8.96 -2.87
CA LEU A 135 -0.81 -10.27 -3.18
C LEU A 135 0.14 -10.80 -2.12
N GLY A 136 0.44 -10.00 -1.08
CA GLY A 136 1.35 -10.39 0.00
C GLY A 136 0.68 -10.63 1.35
N VAL A 137 -0.52 -10.07 1.60
CA VAL A 137 -1.11 -10.08 2.95
C VAL A 137 -2.61 -10.41 2.94
N PHE A 138 -3.45 -9.54 2.38
CA PHE A 138 -4.90 -9.56 2.64
C PHE A 138 -5.73 -10.24 1.55
N GLY A 139 -5.25 -10.29 0.30
CA GLY A 139 -6.02 -10.86 -0.80
C GLY A 139 -6.33 -12.35 -0.59
N PRO A 140 -7.38 -12.88 -1.27
CA PRO A 140 -7.77 -14.28 -1.15
C PRO A 140 -6.74 -15.25 -1.76
N LYS A 141 -5.78 -14.73 -2.51
CA LYS A 141 -4.61 -15.44 -3.04
C LYS A 141 -3.36 -14.63 -2.78
N ALA A 142 -2.25 -15.31 -2.55
CA ALA A 142 -0.95 -14.70 -2.29
C ALA A 142 0.15 -15.30 -3.18
N ILE A 143 1.23 -14.55 -3.38
CA ILE A 143 2.45 -15.10 -3.98
C ILE A 143 3.14 -16.01 -2.98
N ALA A 144 3.44 -17.24 -3.38
CA ALA A 144 4.23 -18.16 -2.60
C ALA A 144 5.70 -17.69 -2.59
N LEU A 145 6.17 -17.24 -1.43
CA LEU A 145 7.55 -16.84 -1.21
C LEU A 145 8.31 -17.94 -0.45
N PRO A 146 9.61 -18.16 -0.73
CA PRO A 146 10.42 -19.08 0.05
C PRO A 146 10.45 -18.68 1.53
N ALA A 147 10.10 -19.62 2.41
CA ALA A 147 10.02 -19.37 3.85
C ALA A 147 11.39 -19.08 4.50
N ASP A 148 12.47 -19.50 3.85
CA ASP A 148 13.86 -19.25 4.27
C ASP A 148 14.38 -17.87 3.84
N GLY A 149 13.54 -17.04 3.19
CA GLY A 149 13.89 -15.71 2.74
C GLY A 149 14.82 -15.70 1.52
N THR A 150 15.00 -16.84 0.85
CA THR A 150 15.75 -16.90 -0.41
C THR A 150 15.00 -16.19 -1.54
N ASN A 151 15.74 -15.84 -2.59
CA ASN A 151 15.19 -15.15 -3.74
C ASN A 151 14.12 -16.01 -4.44
N SER A 152 12.92 -15.45 -4.59
CA SER A 152 11.77 -16.07 -5.27
C SER A 152 11.96 -16.30 -6.77
N GLY A 153 13.08 -15.84 -7.35
CA GLY A 153 13.38 -15.95 -8.77
C GLY A 153 12.64 -14.92 -9.62
N ALA A 154 12.69 -15.09 -10.94
CA ALA A 154 11.92 -14.28 -11.87
C ALA A 154 10.52 -14.87 -12.07
N ALA A 155 9.59 -14.03 -12.55
CA ALA A 155 8.27 -14.48 -12.97
C ALA A 155 8.34 -15.62 -14.02
N PRO A 156 7.34 -16.52 -14.08
CA PRO A 156 6.06 -16.49 -13.37
C PRO A 156 6.15 -16.96 -11.91
N TYR A 157 5.53 -16.20 -11.00
CA TYR A 157 5.46 -16.56 -9.58
C TYR A 157 4.33 -17.55 -9.33
N LYS A 158 4.56 -18.48 -8.39
CA LYS A 158 3.50 -19.38 -7.91
C LYS A 158 2.50 -18.58 -7.07
N VAL A 159 1.21 -18.73 -7.39
CA VAL A 159 0.10 -18.12 -6.66
C VAL A 159 -0.63 -19.23 -5.90
N GLU A 160 -0.89 -19.02 -4.62
CA GLU A 160 -1.56 -19.98 -3.74
C GLU A 160 -2.78 -19.33 -3.07
N ASP A 161 -3.71 -20.16 -2.60
CA ASP A 161 -4.84 -19.68 -1.79
C ASP A 161 -4.32 -19.13 -0.46
N ASN A 162 -4.91 -18.03 0.00
CA ASN A 162 -4.58 -17.42 1.29
C ASN A 162 -5.69 -17.71 2.31
N PRO A 163 -5.57 -18.80 3.10
CA PRO A 163 -6.59 -19.14 4.10
C PRO A 163 -6.65 -18.15 5.26
N LEU A 164 -5.68 -17.23 5.38
CA LEU A 164 -5.62 -16.21 6.41
C LEU A 164 -6.17 -14.85 5.95
N SER A 165 -6.67 -14.76 4.71
CA SER A 165 -7.42 -13.58 4.26
C SER A 165 -8.61 -13.35 5.19
N ILE A 166 -8.90 -12.08 5.47
CA ILE A 166 -10.02 -11.66 6.34
C ILE A 166 -11.37 -11.63 5.61
N LEU A 167 -11.45 -12.26 4.43
CA LEU A 167 -12.64 -12.30 3.58
C LEU A 167 -13.79 -13.11 4.19
N ASP A 168 -13.59 -13.83 5.29
CA ASP A 168 -14.68 -14.37 6.11
C ASP A 168 -15.44 -13.25 6.83
N ALA A 169 -14.73 -12.24 7.34
CA ALA A 169 -15.27 -11.19 8.19
C ALA A 169 -15.74 -9.92 7.45
N THR A 170 -15.10 -9.57 6.34
CA THR A 170 -15.32 -8.28 5.64
C THR A 170 -15.22 -8.44 4.12
N ASP A 171 -15.77 -7.49 3.36
CA ASP A 171 -15.44 -7.34 1.94
C ASP A 171 -14.20 -6.46 1.79
N LEU A 172 -13.39 -6.70 0.75
CA LEU A 172 -12.10 -6.03 0.55
C LEU A 172 -12.14 -5.13 -0.69
N VAL A 173 -11.51 -3.96 -0.61
CA VAL A 173 -11.27 -3.04 -1.74
C VAL A 173 -9.81 -2.60 -1.78
#